data_AF-A0A6N4WWV8-F1
#
_entry.id   AF-A0A6N4WWV8-F1
#
_cell.length_a   1.000
_cell.length_b   1.000
_cell.length_c   1.000
_cell.angle_alpha   90.00
_cell.angle_beta   90.00
_cell.angle_gamma   90.00
#
_symmetry.space_group_name_H-M   'P 1'
#
loop_
_entity.id
_entity.type
_entity.pdbx_description
1 polymer ?
#
loop_
_entity_poly.entity_id
_entity_poly.type
_entity_poly.pdbx_seq_one_letter_code
_entity_poly.pdbx_strand_id
1 'polypeptide(L)'
;MTQPNTPAKCLGGGLLILSIATTVLFLVPEPEEEIRKKERVAKEPQTDTIEALVEQLEPKTPTIVDALNEAFSINDNTSQLERIRTILKELSPKNLDDVLALIESEFSKTKENTAIYEALLSQWATFAGSDAITYAMSELDDDLRLDAGVAAARVWGLYDTTSAAAMLKALPNTHGKDYLIYDFAYTYIDQNPDAAMGWARTLPYELKKNATYHAYRSWLEKDDIAATNWLVGNIDFSTESTTLEAAAVHWARKDIKQLDAMIEALPDDLSKTSAMSTVVDWLATYKPKEVADWLNGHANSKALNPVLGQFALSVATTDYESALSWAEGITSDEMSDYFVNEVTRIHNATEQEADSNSISE
;
A
#
# COMPACT_ATOMS: atom_id res chain seq x y z
N MET A 1 8.84 -49.46 44.17
CA MET A 1 7.95 -50.49 43.58
C MET A 1 7.79 -50.13 42.12
N THR A 2 8.75 -50.51 41.28
CA THR A 2 8.75 -51.70 40.39
C THR A 2 8.16 -51.40 39.01
N GLN A 3 9.05 -51.15 38.04
CA GLN A 3 8.93 -51.74 36.68
C GLN A 3 9.07 -53.29 36.77
N PRO A 4 9.10 -54.08 35.67
CA PRO A 4 8.62 -53.97 34.27
C PRO A 4 7.85 -55.25 33.84
N ASN A 5 7.45 -55.39 32.56
CA ASN A 5 7.66 -56.65 31.81
C ASN A 5 7.28 -56.54 30.31
N THR A 6 8.31 -56.61 29.46
CA THR A 6 8.33 -57.31 28.14
C THR A 6 8.48 -58.85 28.41
N PRO A 7 8.81 -59.80 27.48
CA PRO A 7 9.02 -59.79 26.01
C PRO A 7 8.51 -61.05 25.23
N ALA A 8 8.64 -61.08 23.88
CA ALA A 8 8.99 -62.25 23.04
C ALA A 8 9.26 -61.77 21.59
N LYS A 9 10.43 -61.95 20.93
CA LYS A 9 11.27 -63.10 20.52
C LYS A 9 10.94 -63.69 19.13
N CYS A 10 11.92 -63.62 18.21
CA CYS A 10 12.48 -64.68 17.33
C CYS A 10 13.62 -64.06 16.47
N LEU A 11 14.91 -64.41 16.66
CA LEU A 11 15.70 -65.52 16.07
C LEU A 11 15.98 -65.34 14.55
N GLY A 12 17.22 -65.41 14.02
CA GLY A 12 18.53 -65.72 14.59
C GLY A 12 19.65 -65.80 13.52
N GLY A 13 20.88 -66.10 13.99
CA GLY A 13 22.06 -66.57 13.22
C GLY A 13 23.10 -65.48 12.87
N GLY A 14 24.40 -65.59 13.16
CA GLY A 14 25.22 -66.60 13.85
C GLY A 14 26.73 -66.29 13.62
N LEU A 15 27.49 -66.21 14.75
CA LEU A 15 28.91 -66.48 15.04
C LEU A 15 29.87 -66.97 13.89
N LEU A 16 31.19 -66.71 13.86
CA LEU A 16 32.19 -66.96 14.92
C LEU A 16 33.60 -66.39 14.58
N ILE A 17 34.36 -66.13 15.65
CA ILE A 17 35.76 -65.71 15.77
C ILE A 17 36.71 -66.93 15.65
N LEU A 18 37.96 -66.77 15.17
CA LEU A 18 39.09 -67.53 15.72
C LEU A 18 40.45 -66.81 15.55
N SER A 19 41.31 -67.02 16.55
CA SER A 19 42.63 -66.43 16.78
C SER A 19 43.73 -67.50 16.67
N ILE A 20 44.99 -67.02 16.67
CA ILE A 20 46.27 -67.70 17.01
C ILE A 20 47.09 -68.25 15.81
N ALA A 21 48.29 -67.69 15.59
CA ALA A 21 49.57 -68.38 15.84
C ALA A 21 50.79 -67.54 15.44
N THR A 22 51.70 -67.39 16.41
CA THR A 22 53.04 -66.83 16.34
C THR A 22 54.01 -67.79 15.66
N THR A 23 54.90 -67.31 14.79
CA THR A 23 56.23 -67.90 14.57
C THR A 23 57.20 -66.79 14.15
N VAL A 24 58.25 -66.62 14.95
CA VAL A 24 59.42 -65.77 14.69
C VAL A 24 60.55 -66.68 14.24
N LEU A 25 61.23 -66.35 13.13
CA LEU A 25 62.61 -66.78 12.88
C LEU A 25 63.39 -65.68 12.13
N PHE A 26 64.44 -65.21 12.80
CA PHE A 26 65.64 -64.43 12.41
C PHE A 26 66.21 -64.73 10.99
N LEU A 27 67.05 -63.94 10.28
CA LEU A 27 67.98 -62.81 10.56
C LEU A 27 68.46 -62.24 9.20
N VAL A 28 68.59 -60.91 9.04
CA VAL A 28 69.69 -60.11 8.39
C VAL A 28 69.15 -58.68 8.18
N PRO A 29 69.72 -57.62 8.82
CA PRO A 29 69.30 -56.24 8.58
C PRO A 29 70.17 -55.58 7.49
N GLU A 30 69.55 -54.90 6.53
CA GLU A 30 70.21 -53.83 5.76
C GLU A 30 70.17 -52.51 6.57
N PRO A 31 71.18 -51.63 6.49
CA PRO A 31 71.30 -50.49 7.37
C PRO A 31 70.34 -49.34 6.96
N GLU A 32 69.47 -48.94 7.89
CA GLU A 32 68.48 -47.84 7.78
C GLU A 32 69.08 -46.42 7.55
N GLU A 33 70.37 -46.30 7.25
CA GLU A 33 71.06 -45.01 7.15
C GLU A 33 71.04 -44.40 5.73
N GLU A 34 70.75 -45.20 4.69
CA GLU A 34 70.67 -44.70 3.31
C GLU A 34 69.29 -44.17 2.89
N ILE A 35 68.20 -44.64 3.52
CA ILE A 35 66.83 -44.15 3.22
C ILE A 35 66.66 -42.73 3.80
N ARG A 36 67.23 -42.46 4.98
CA ARG A 36 67.17 -41.13 5.62
C ARG A 36 67.99 -40.03 4.94
N LYS A 37 68.92 -40.36 4.02
CA LYS A 37 69.68 -39.35 3.26
C LYS A 37 69.07 -38.99 1.91
N LYS A 38 68.16 -39.81 1.36
CA LYS A 38 67.53 -39.53 0.05
C LYS A 38 66.17 -38.82 0.14
N GLU A 39 65.53 -38.79 1.31
CA GLU A 39 64.28 -38.04 1.53
C GLU A 39 64.47 -36.56 1.90
N ARG A 40 65.71 -36.05 1.94
CA ARG A 40 66.03 -34.64 2.25
C ARG A 40 66.32 -33.77 1.02
N VAL A 41 65.64 -33.96 -0.11
CA VAL A 41 65.61 -32.96 -1.21
C VAL A 41 64.29 -32.99 -1.98
N ALA A 42 63.16 -33.09 -1.28
CA ALA A 42 61.88 -32.64 -1.84
C ALA A 42 61.47 -31.42 -1.03
N LYS A 43 61.54 -30.23 -1.65
CA LYS A 43 60.90 -29.03 -1.10
C LYS A 43 59.43 -29.40 -0.85
N GLU A 44 59.00 -29.37 0.40
CA GLU A 44 57.58 -29.27 0.72
C GLU A 44 57.02 -28.13 -0.15
N PRO A 45 55.97 -28.35 -0.96
CA PRO A 45 55.29 -27.24 -1.56
C PRO A 45 54.69 -26.45 -0.40
N GLN A 46 55.12 -25.20 -0.25
CA GLN A 46 54.63 -24.27 0.75
C GLN A 46 53.10 -24.31 0.73
N THR A 47 52.49 -24.80 1.81
CA THR A 47 51.03 -24.90 1.95
C THR A 47 50.38 -23.53 1.74
N ASP A 48 51.05 -22.46 2.19
CA ASP A 48 50.69 -21.06 1.97
C ASP A 48 50.64 -20.67 0.47
N THR A 49 51.44 -21.30 -0.38
CA THR A 49 51.46 -21.05 -1.83
C THR A 49 50.37 -21.84 -2.54
N ILE A 50 50.01 -23.03 -2.03
CA ILE A 50 48.89 -23.80 -2.57
C ILE A 50 47.56 -23.14 -2.19
N GLU A 51 47.37 -22.68 -0.95
CA GLU A 51 46.17 -21.92 -0.56
C GLU A 51 46.04 -20.62 -1.36
N ALA A 52 47.13 -19.85 -1.54
CA ALA A 52 47.12 -18.65 -2.37
C ALA A 52 46.86 -18.94 -3.86
N LEU A 53 47.32 -20.08 -4.38
CA LEU A 53 47.04 -20.53 -5.76
C LEU A 53 45.61 -21.05 -5.91
N VAL A 54 45.05 -21.69 -4.88
CA VAL A 54 43.66 -22.15 -4.87
C VAL A 54 42.70 -20.96 -4.79
N GLU A 55 42.99 -19.94 -3.98
CA GLU A 55 42.22 -18.68 -3.94
C GLU A 55 42.28 -17.89 -5.27
N GLN A 56 43.38 -18.03 -6.04
CA GLN A 56 43.49 -17.47 -7.40
C GLN A 56 42.78 -18.30 -8.48
N LEU A 57 42.49 -19.58 -8.22
CA LEU A 57 41.89 -20.52 -9.17
C LEU A 57 40.40 -20.77 -8.93
N GLU A 58 39.86 -20.37 -7.77
CA GLU A 58 38.42 -20.32 -7.56
C GLU A 58 37.81 -19.31 -8.54
N PRO A 59 36.82 -19.70 -9.38
CA PRO A 59 36.11 -18.75 -10.20
C PRO A 59 35.40 -17.76 -9.26
N LYS A 60 35.91 -16.52 -9.20
CA LYS A 60 35.26 -15.46 -8.43
C LYS A 60 33.82 -15.37 -8.91
N THR A 61 32.89 -15.73 -8.03
CA THR A 61 31.48 -15.51 -8.30
C THR A 61 31.32 -14.00 -8.50
N PRO A 62 30.76 -13.54 -9.63
CA PRO A 62 30.60 -12.11 -9.88
C PRO A 62 29.91 -11.46 -8.69
N THR A 63 30.45 -10.36 -8.21
CA THR A 63 29.80 -9.59 -7.15
C THR A 63 28.53 -8.94 -7.69
N ILE A 64 27.62 -8.50 -6.81
CA ILE A 64 26.44 -7.73 -7.23
C ILE A 64 26.83 -6.49 -8.04
N VAL A 65 27.96 -5.86 -7.70
CA VAL A 65 28.54 -4.69 -8.39
C VAL A 65 28.99 -5.06 -9.80
N ASP A 66 29.67 -6.21 -9.98
CA ASP A 66 30.07 -6.70 -11.29
C ASP A 66 28.84 -6.96 -12.18
N ALA A 67 27.82 -7.62 -11.62
CA ALA A 67 26.59 -7.92 -12.34
C ALA A 67 25.81 -6.66 -12.74
N LEU A 68 25.79 -5.63 -11.88
CA LEU A 68 25.16 -4.33 -12.19
C LEU A 68 25.90 -3.60 -13.31
N ASN A 69 27.24 -3.55 -13.28
CA ASN A 69 28.04 -2.95 -14.34
C ASN A 69 27.78 -3.60 -15.71
N GLU A 70 27.68 -4.93 -15.74
CA GLU A 70 27.27 -5.65 -16.96
C GLU A 70 25.86 -5.26 -17.40
N ALA A 71 24.92 -5.15 -16.46
CA ALA A 71 23.54 -4.77 -16.75
C ALA A 71 23.44 -3.36 -17.35
N PHE A 72 24.22 -2.40 -16.86
CA PHE A 72 24.20 -1.02 -17.35
C PHE A 72 24.62 -0.89 -18.82
N SER A 73 25.42 -1.85 -19.32
CA SER A 73 25.84 -1.89 -20.72
C SER A 73 24.75 -2.38 -21.69
N ILE A 74 23.56 -2.74 -21.20
CA ILE A 74 22.42 -3.16 -22.04
C ILE A 74 21.76 -1.92 -22.68
N ASN A 75 21.78 -1.84 -24.00
CA ASN A 75 21.25 -0.69 -24.76
C ASN A 75 19.71 -0.57 -24.73
N ASP A 76 18.98 -1.66 -24.51
CA ASP A 76 17.52 -1.64 -24.43
C ASP A 76 17.09 -1.34 -22.99
N ASN A 77 16.51 -0.16 -22.75
CA ASN A 77 16.15 0.32 -21.42
C ASN A 77 15.22 -0.66 -20.67
N THR A 78 14.31 -1.35 -21.37
CA THR A 78 13.40 -2.32 -20.75
C THR A 78 14.17 -3.54 -20.23
N SER A 79 15.00 -4.13 -21.08
CA SER A 79 15.85 -5.28 -20.73
C SER A 79 16.89 -4.92 -19.68
N GLN A 80 17.45 -3.71 -19.76
CA GLN A 80 18.38 -3.16 -18.78
C GLN A 80 17.73 -3.10 -17.40
N LEU A 81 16.55 -2.46 -17.30
CA LEU A 81 15.82 -2.32 -16.06
C LEU A 81 15.40 -3.67 -15.47
N GLU A 82 14.91 -4.61 -16.27
CA GLU A 82 14.55 -5.96 -15.79
C GLU A 82 15.76 -6.72 -15.26
N ARG A 83 16.93 -6.57 -15.91
CA ARG A 83 18.17 -7.16 -15.42
C ARG A 83 18.60 -6.53 -14.09
N ILE A 84 18.56 -5.20 -13.98
CA ILE A 84 18.88 -4.47 -12.75
C ILE A 84 17.95 -4.90 -11.61
N ARG A 85 16.63 -4.91 -11.84
CA ARG A 85 15.63 -5.39 -10.86
C ARG A 85 15.92 -6.80 -10.37
N THR A 86 16.34 -7.69 -11.28
CA THR A 86 16.67 -9.07 -10.94
C THR A 86 17.89 -9.13 -10.03
N ILE A 87 18.96 -8.41 -10.38
CA ILE A 87 20.20 -8.36 -9.60
C ILE A 87 19.94 -7.74 -8.22
N LEU A 88 19.16 -6.66 -8.17
CA LEU A 88 18.84 -5.99 -6.92
C LEU A 88 18.16 -6.90 -5.91
N LYS A 89 17.50 -8.01 -6.30
CA LYS A 89 16.96 -8.99 -5.31
C LYS A 89 18.02 -9.54 -4.34
N GLU A 90 19.31 -9.45 -4.69
CA GLU A 90 20.45 -9.85 -3.86
C GLU A 90 21.02 -8.71 -3.01
N LEU A 91 20.44 -7.50 -3.08
CA LEU A 91 20.79 -6.37 -2.24
C LEU A 91 20.57 -6.73 -0.77
N SER A 92 21.57 -6.39 0.04
CA SER A 92 21.62 -6.69 1.46
C SER A 92 22.38 -5.58 2.21
N PRO A 93 22.33 -5.55 3.55
CA PRO A 93 23.11 -4.57 4.32
C PRO A 93 24.63 -4.61 4.05
N LYS A 94 25.16 -5.74 3.58
CA LYS A 94 26.61 -5.91 3.36
C LYS A 94 27.13 -5.27 2.08
N ASN A 95 26.25 -5.09 1.09
CA ASN A 95 26.62 -4.59 -0.25
C ASN A 95 25.87 -3.30 -0.62
N LEU A 96 25.04 -2.78 0.28
CA LEU A 96 24.22 -1.59 0.06
C LEU A 96 25.07 -0.37 -0.32
N ASP A 97 26.12 -0.08 0.45
CA ASP A 97 26.95 1.11 0.23
C ASP A 97 27.63 1.08 -1.15
N ASP A 98 28.16 -0.08 -1.55
CA ASP A 98 28.82 -0.26 -2.85
C ASP A 98 27.81 -0.14 -4.01
N VAL A 99 26.63 -0.76 -3.87
CA VAL A 99 25.56 -0.68 -4.88
C VAL A 99 25.01 0.73 -5.01
N LEU A 100 24.77 1.41 -3.88
CA LEU A 100 24.28 2.78 -3.86
C LEU A 100 25.29 3.72 -4.52
N ALA A 101 26.56 3.65 -4.13
CA ALA A 101 27.62 4.47 -4.73
C ALA A 101 27.73 4.26 -6.25
N LEU A 102 27.60 3.00 -6.71
CA LEU A 102 27.62 2.68 -8.14
C LEU A 102 26.39 3.25 -8.87
N ILE A 103 25.18 3.09 -8.33
CA ILE A 103 23.97 3.62 -8.97
C ILE A 103 24.03 5.15 -9.03
N GLU A 104 24.49 5.82 -7.97
CA GLU A 104 24.62 7.28 -7.94
C GLU A 104 25.66 7.83 -8.92
N SER A 105 26.71 7.05 -9.23
CA SER A 105 27.70 7.48 -10.22
C SER A 105 27.21 7.34 -11.66
N GLU A 106 26.33 6.36 -11.93
CA GLU A 106 25.84 6.06 -13.28
C GLU A 106 24.52 6.77 -13.61
N PHE A 107 23.65 6.96 -12.61
CA PHE A 107 22.31 7.52 -12.79
C PHE A 107 22.10 8.78 -11.95
N SER A 108 21.84 9.90 -12.62
CA SER A 108 21.48 11.16 -11.95
C SER A 108 20.26 10.99 -11.06
N LYS A 109 20.24 11.68 -9.92
CA LYS A 109 19.15 11.70 -8.92
C LYS A 109 17.96 12.54 -9.40
N THR A 110 17.56 12.35 -10.66
CA THR A 110 16.48 13.06 -11.34
C THR A 110 15.42 12.11 -11.89
N LYS A 111 14.23 12.62 -12.17
CA LYS A 111 13.08 11.83 -12.65
C LYS A 111 13.32 10.95 -13.88
N GLU A 112 14.34 11.22 -14.67
CA GLU A 112 14.70 10.38 -15.82
C GLU A 112 15.08 8.95 -15.38
N ASN A 113 15.53 8.79 -14.13
CA ASN A 113 15.97 7.52 -13.56
C ASN A 113 14.98 6.97 -12.51
N THR A 114 13.72 7.41 -12.51
CA THR A 114 12.68 6.95 -11.56
C THR A 114 12.64 5.44 -11.41
N ALA A 115 12.58 4.70 -12.52
CA ALA A 115 12.47 3.25 -12.45
C ALA A 115 13.68 2.54 -11.78
N ILE A 116 14.88 3.13 -11.87
CA ILE A 116 16.10 2.60 -11.25
C ILE A 116 16.06 2.83 -9.75
N TYR A 117 15.77 4.05 -9.32
CA TYR A 117 15.69 4.39 -7.89
C TYR A 117 14.49 3.72 -7.22
N GLU A 118 13.35 3.60 -7.88
CA GLU A 118 12.21 2.81 -7.38
C GLU A 118 12.61 1.36 -7.12
N ALA A 119 13.33 0.72 -8.05
CA ALA A 119 13.79 -0.66 -7.89
C ALA A 119 14.77 -0.80 -6.71
N LEU A 120 15.72 0.12 -6.61
CA LEU A 120 16.70 0.16 -5.52
C LEU A 120 16.01 0.34 -4.16
N LEU A 121 15.17 1.36 -4.02
CA LEU A 121 14.56 1.71 -2.75
C LEU A 121 13.47 0.72 -2.34
N SER A 122 12.75 0.13 -3.30
CA SER A 122 11.84 -0.99 -3.03
C SER A 122 12.57 -2.15 -2.38
N GLN A 123 13.72 -2.53 -2.92
CA GLN A 123 14.49 -3.62 -2.37
C GLN A 123 15.15 -3.26 -1.04
N TRP A 124 15.76 -2.07 -0.94
CA TRP A 124 16.35 -1.59 0.31
C TRP A 124 15.30 -1.58 1.43
N ALA A 125 14.06 -1.19 1.11
CA ALA A 125 12.96 -1.15 2.06
C ALA A 125 12.56 -2.52 2.65
N THR A 126 12.96 -3.63 2.02
CA THR A 126 12.72 -4.99 2.56
C THR A 126 13.51 -5.30 3.84
N PHE A 127 14.62 -4.60 4.08
CA PHE A 127 15.47 -4.82 5.25
C PHE A 127 15.79 -3.55 6.05
N ALA A 128 15.64 -2.36 5.45
CA ALA A 128 15.87 -1.08 6.12
C ALA A 128 14.94 0.02 5.55
N GLY A 129 13.62 -0.18 5.69
CA GLY A 129 12.59 0.73 5.18
C GLY A 129 12.69 2.17 5.64
N SER A 130 13.02 2.41 6.91
CA SER A 130 13.21 3.78 7.41
C SER A 130 14.34 4.49 6.66
N ASP A 131 15.47 3.83 6.46
CA ASP A 131 16.63 4.44 5.81
C ASP A 131 16.36 4.67 4.31
N ALA A 132 15.68 3.74 3.65
CA ALA A 132 15.29 3.87 2.24
C ALA A 132 14.37 5.08 2.00
N ILE A 133 13.35 5.28 2.85
CA ILE A 133 12.44 6.42 2.75
C ILE A 133 13.18 7.72 3.10
N THR A 134 14.00 7.73 4.15
CA THR A 134 14.79 8.92 4.52
C THR A 134 15.71 9.33 3.38
N TYR A 135 16.40 8.38 2.76
CA TYR A 135 17.24 8.62 1.59
C TYR A 135 16.44 9.23 0.44
N ALA A 136 15.26 8.66 0.10
CA ALA A 136 14.39 9.23 -0.93
C ALA A 136 14.07 10.71 -0.63
N MET A 137 13.70 11.00 0.61
CA MET A 137 13.25 12.32 1.06
C MET A 137 14.38 13.36 1.20
N SER A 138 15.64 12.95 1.39
CA SER A 138 16.76 13.89 1.59
C SER A 138 17.65 14.04 0.36
N GLU A 139 17.86 12.97 -0.40
CA GLU A 139 18.91 12.92 -1.43
C GLU A 139 18.38 13.11 -2.86
N LEU A 140 17.10 12.80 -3.11
CA LEU A 140 16.52 12.84 -4.46
C LEU A 140 15.85 14.19 -4.74
N ASP A 141 15.80 14.57 -6.01
CA ASP A 141 15.07 15.76 -6.47
C ASP A 141 13.55 15.63 -6.24
N ASP A 142 12.82 16.74 -6.36
CA ASP A 142 11.42 16.81 -5.92
C ASP A 142 10.49 15.81 -6.65
N ASP A 143 10.67 15.64 -7.97
CA ASP A 143 9.85 14.72 -8.76
C ASP A 143 10.20 13.25 -8.43
N LEU A 144 11.50 12.91 -8.39
CA LEU A 144 11.97 11.54 -8.14
C LEU A 144 11.73 11.07 -6.70
N ARG A 145 11.88 11.99 -5.74
CA ARG A 145 11.69 11.73 -4.31
C ARG A 145 10.34 11.11 -4.03
N LEU A 146 9.29 11.63 -4.65
CA LEU A 146 7.93 11.19 -4.40
C LEU A 146 7.74 9.75 -4.87
N ASP A 147 8.02 9.47 -6.14
CA ASP A 147 7.82 8.17 -6.76
C ASP A 147 8.64 7.07 -6.04
N ALA A 148 9.94 7.31 -5.86
CA ALA A 148 10.83 6.34 -5.23
C ALA A 148 10.53 6.17 -3.73
N GLY A 149 10.16 7.26 -3.05
CA GLY A 149 9.74 7.21 -1.64
C GLY A 149 8.45 6.42 -1.43
N VAL A 150 7.49 6.54 -2.36
CA VAL A 150 6.22 5.80 -2.34
C VAL A 150 6.48 4.31 -2.54
N ALA A 151 7.33 3.96 -3.51
CA ALA A 151 7.73 2.58 -3.73
C ALA A 151 8.36 1.96 -2.46
N ALA A 152 9.27 2.69 -1.81
CA ALA A 152 9.89 2.27 -0.55
C ALA A 152 8.87 2.10 0.59
N ALA A 153 7.99 3.09 0.78
CA ALA A 153 6.97 3.07 1.83
C ALA A 153 5.96 1.94 1.66
N ARG A 154 5.55 1.67 0.42
CA ARG A 154 4.67 0.56 0.07
C ARG A 154 5.29 -0.77 0.40
N VAL A 155 6.54 -1.01 -0.03
CA VAL A 155 7.24 -2.26 0.27
C VAL A 155 7.43 -2.42 1.77
N TRP A 156 7.96 -1.41 2.46
CA TRP A 156 8.17 -1.50 3.90
C TRP A 156 6.85 -1.75 4.66
N GLY A 157 5.76 -1.12 4.23
CA GLY A 157 4.43 -1.31 4.80
C GLY A 157 3.88 -2.74 4.70
N LEU A 158 4.38 -3.55 3.76
CA LEU A 158 4.05 -4.98 3.66
C LEU A 158 4.83 -5.84 4.66
N TYR A 159 6.03 -5.41 5.08
CA TYR A 159 6.89 -6.15 6.01
C TYR A 159 6.70 -5.72 7.46
N ASP A 160 6.62 -4.41 7.71
CA ASP A 160 6.46 -3.83 9.04
C ASP A 160 5.55 -2.58 8.98
N THR A 161 4.25 -2.85 8.88
CA THR A 161 3.20 -1.83 8.78
C THR A 161 3.19 -0.90 9.99
N THR A 162 3.48 -1.40 11.19
CA THR A 162 3.42 -0.59 12.42
C THR A 162 4.53 0.46 12.43
N SER A 163 5.76 0.05 12.11
CA SER A 163 6.89 0.98 12.02
C SER A 163 6.74 1.96 10.86
N ALA A 164 6.25 1.49 9.70
CA ALA A 164 5.95 2.34 8.55
C ALA A 164 4.92 3.43 8.90
N ALA A 165 3.81 3.05 9.53
CA ALA A 165 2.77 3.95 9.98
C ALA A 165 3.29 5.02 10.96
N ALA A 166 4.16 4.62 11.90
CA ALA A 166 4.78 5.53 12.86
C ALA A 166 5.75 6.53 12.20
N MET A 167 6.58 6.06 11.28
CA MET A 167 7.54 6.91 10.56
C MET A 167 6.83 7.92 9.66
N LEU A 168 5.87 7.48 8.83
CA LEU A 168 5.15 8.37 7.91
C LEU A 168 4.45 9.51 8.66
N LYS A 169 3.91 9.22 9.84
CA LYS A 169 3.36 10.24 10.74
C LYS A 169 4.43 11.24 11.18
N ALA A 170 5.62 10.76 11.55
CA ALA A 170 6.73 11.55 12.08
C ALA A 170 7.53 12.33 11.02
N LEU A 171 7.37 12.02 9.72
CA LEU A 171 8.06 12.74 8.64
C LEU A 171 7.81 14.25 8.74
N PRO A 172 8.81 15.12 8.49
CA PRO A 172 8.58 16.55 8.38
C PRO A 172 7.53 16.86 7.31
N ASN A 173 6.83 17.99 7.42
CA ASN A 173 5.84 18.39 6.42
C ASN A 173 6.54 18.87 5.14
N THR A 174 6.99 17.92 4.33
CA THR A 174 7.62 18.14 3.03
C THR A 174 6.58 18.03 1.91
N HIS A 175 6.89 18.59 0.74
CA HIS A 175 6.15 18.26 -0.47
C HIS A 175 6.15 16.73 -0.68
N GLY A 176 4.97 16.13 -0.87
CA GLY A 176 4.83 14.68 -1.11
C GLY A 176 4.55 13.80 0.12
N LYS A 177 4.67 14.31 1.35
CA LYS A 177 4.34 13.53 2.57
C LYS A 177 2.88 13.06 2.57
N ASP A 178 1.99 13.94 2.17
CA ASP A 178 0.57 13.71 2.01
C ASP A 178 0.30 12.52 1.07
N TYR A 179 0.93 12.52 -0.10
CA TYR A 179 0.79 11.43 -1.06
C TYR A 179 1.34 10.10 -0.51
N LEU A 180 2.49 10.11 0.19
CA LEU A 180 3.01 8.91 0.88
C LEU A 180 2.01 8.35 1.90
N ILE A 181 1.38 9.22 2.68
CA ILE A 181 0.37 8.85 3.66
C ILE A 181 -0.85 8.24 2.97
N TYR A 182 -1.30 8.82 1.86
CA TYR A 182 -2.46 8.32 1.13
C TYR A 182 -2.17 6.96 0.47
N ASP A 183 -1.01 6.80 -0.16
CA ASP A 183 -0.58 5.52 -0.75
C ASP A 183 -0.48 4.42 0.31
N PHE A 184 0.14 4.74 1.44
CA PHE A 184 0.24 3.82 2.56
C PHE A 184 -1.13 3.44 3.12
N ALA A 185 -2.09 4.38 3.15
CA ALA A 185 -3.45 4.11 3.61
C ALA A 185 -4.14 3.01 2.77
N TYR A 186 -3.91 2.97 1.44
CA TYR A 186 -4.38 1.88 0.57
C TYR A 186 -3.75 0.53 0.93
N THR A 187 -2.46 0.51 1.21
CA THR A 187 -1.76 -0.76 1.54
C THR A 187 -2.11 -1.25 2.94
N TYR A 188 -2.31 -0.33 3.90
CA TYR A 188 -2.60 -0.68 5.28
C TYR A 188 -4.02 -1.21 5.44
N ILE A 189 -5.01 -0.57 4.81
CA ILE A 189 -6.40 -1.03 4.89
C ILE A 189 -6.55 -2.46 4.35
N ASP A 190 -5.75 -2.83 3.36
CA ASP A 190 -5.75 -4.17 2.79
C ASP A 190 -5.31 -5.28 3.75
N GLN A 191 -4.46 -4.93 4.71
CA GLN A 191 -3.89 -5.87 5.70
C GLN A 191 -4.72 -5.89 6.99
N ASN A 192 -5.11 -4.71 7.49
CA ASN A 192 -5.85 -4.58 8.74
C ASN A 192 -6.69 -3.29 8.72
N PRO A 193 -7.98 -3.38 8.33
CA PRO A 193 -8.86 -2.22 8.23
C PRO A 193 -8.98 -1.43 9.54
N ASP A 194 -9.20 -2.11 10.67
CA ASP A 194 -9.39 -1.45 11.96
C ASP A 194 -8.13 -0.68 12.39
N ALA A 195 -6.96 -1.29 12.22
CA ALA A 195 -5.69 -0.65 12.57
C ALA A 195 -5.35 0.52 11.62
N ALA A 196 -5.63 0.38 10.33
CA ALA A 196 -5.44 1.45 9.35
C ALA A 196 -6.33 2.66 9.63
N MET A 197 -7.61 2.43 9.90
CA MET A 197 -8.54 3.50 10.26
C MET A 197 -8.20 4.13 11.62
N GLY A 198 -7.76 3.30 12.57
CA GLY A 198 -7.22 3.78 13.85
C GLY A 198 -6.01 4.69 13.66
N TRP A 199 -5.05 4.30 12.80
CA TRP A 199 -3.88 5.10 12.48
C TRP A 199 -4.23 6.43 11.81
N ALA A 200 -5.11 6.41 10.80
CA ALA A 200 -5.54 7.60 10.08
C ALA A 200 -6.10 8.67 11.02
N ARG A 201 -6.87 8.25 12.05
CA ARG A 201 -7.39 9.15 13.10
C ARG A 201 -6.33 9.82 13.96
N THR A 202 -5.11 9.29 14.01
CA THR A 202 -4.01 9.87 14.78
C THR A 202 -3.22 10.92 14.01
N LEU A 203 -3.51 11.10 12.72
CA LEU A 203 -2.85 12.09 11.86
C LEU A 203 -3.37 13.51 12.14
N PRO A 204 -2.59 14.56 11.81
CA PRO A 204 -3.09 15.93 11.80
C PRO A 204 -4.33 16.08 10.91
N TYR A 205 -5.22 17.03 11.24
CA TYR A 205 -6.55 17.15 10.63
C TYR A 205 -6.58 17.05 9.09
N GLU A 206 -5.72 17.80 8.39
CA GLU A 206 -5.66 17.78 6.93
C GLU A 206 -5.28 16.41 6.36
N LEU A 207 -4.35 15.71 7.00
CA LEU A 207 -3.88 14.39 6.59
C LEU A 207 -4.89 13.30 7.00
N LYS A 208 -5.51 13.43 8.17
CA LYS A 208 -6.54 12.53 8.69
C LYS A 208 -7.67 12.40 7.68
N LYS A 209 -8.22 13.53 7.22
CA LYS A 209 -9.38 13.56 6.32
C LYS A 209 -9.12 12.74 5.05
N ASN A 210 -8.01 13.03 4.38
CA ASN A 210 -7.67 12.38 3.11
C ASN A 210 -7.23 10.92 3.29
N ALA A 211 -6.42 10.61 4.32
CA ALA A 211 -6.03 9.22 4.61
C ALA A 211 -7.25 8.35 4.92
N THR A 212 -8.20 8.87 5.72
CA THR A 212 -9.46 8.19 6.04
C THR A 212 -10.28 7.97 4.77
N TYR A 213 -10.43 9.00 3.92
CA TYR A 213 -11.14 8.91 2.66
C TYR A 213 -10.55 7.86 1.71
N HIS A 214 -9.23 7.88 1.49
CA HIS A 214 -8.56 6.95 0.57
C HIS A 214 -8.59 5.50 1.08
N ALA A 215 -8.29 5.29 2.36
CA ALA A 215 -8.41 3.96 2.99
C ALA A 215 -9.85 3.44 2.89
N TYR A 216 -10.83 4.27 3.22
CA TYR A 216 -12.23 3.89 3.20
C TYR A 216 -12.74 3.55 1.80
N ARG A 217 -12.37 4.32 0.78
CA ARG A 217 -12.71 4.02 -0.62
C ARG A 217 -12.15 2.69 -1.07
N SER A 218 -10.89 2.41 -0.74
CA SER A 218 -10.28 1.12 -1.05
C SER A 218 -10.97 -0.02 -0.31
N TRP A 219 -11.39 0.21 0.95
CA TRP A 219 -12.15 -0.78 1.70
C TRP A 219 -13.49 -1.09 1.03
N LEU A 220 -14.24 -0.06 0.61
CA LEU A 220 -15.51 -0.23 -0.09
C LEU A 220 -15.39 -1.06 -1.38
N GLU A 221 -14.28 -0.95 -2.09
CA GLU A 221 -14.05 -1.74 -3.31
C GLU A 221 -13.83 -3.23 -3.01
N LYS A 222 -13.31 -3.55 -1.82
CA LYS A 222 -12.94 -4.91 -1.41
C LYS A 222 -14.01 -5.61 -0.56
N ASP A 223 -14.60 -4.88 0.38
CA ASP A 223 -15.61 -5.33 1.34
C ASP A 223 -16.48 -4.14 1.76
N ASP A 224 -17.47 -3.84 0.92
CA ASP A 224 -18.41 -2.74 1.08
C ASP A 224 -19.28 -2.87 2.35
N ILE A 225 -19.64 -4.10 2.72
CA ILE A 225 -20.41 -4.39 3.94
C ILE A 225 -19.60 -4.06 5.20
N ALA A 226 -18.37 -4.57 5.31
CA ALA A 226 -17.53 -4.29 6.47
C ALA A 226 -17.18 -2.80 6.58
N ALA A 227 -16.83 -2.16 5.46
CA ALA A 227 -16.58 -0.73 5.41
C ALA A 227 -17.79 0.08 5.88
N THR A 228 -18.99 -0.25 5.37
CA THR A 228 -20.23 0.44 5.76
C THR A 228 -20.55 0.27 7.23
N ASN A 229 -20.39 -0.94 7.79
CA ASN A 229 -20.57 -1.17 9.23
C ASN A 229 -19.61 -0.33 10.06
N TRP A 230 -18.35 -0.20 9.62
CA TRP A 230 -17.39 0.67 10.28
C TRP A 230 -17.78 2.14 10.20
N LEU A 231 -18.26 2.63 9.04
CA LEU A 231 -18.71 4.00 8.85
C LEU A 231 -19.83 4.34 9.86
N VAL A 232 -20.88 3.52 9.88
CA VAL A 232 -22.05 3.68 10.76
C VAL A 232 -21.65 3.70 12.23
N GLY A 233 -20.69 2.87 12.63
CA GLY A 233 -20.28 2.75 14.03
C GLY A 233 -19.25 3.77 14.51
N ASN A 234 -18.55 4.48 13.62
CA ASN A 234 -17.32 5.19 14.01
C ASN A 234 -17.14 6.60 13.43
N ILE A 235 -18.05 7.09 12.59
CA ILE A 235 -17.97 8.41 12.00
C ILE A 235 -19.01 9.36 12.60
N ASP A 236 -18.60 10.60 12.85
CA ASP A 236 -19.51 11.71 13.08
C ASP A 236 -19.91 12.31 11.73
N PHE A 237 -21.13 12.02 11.31
CA PHE A 237 -21.67 12.43 10.02
C PHE A 237 -21.87 13.95 9.91
N SER A 238 -21.87 14.69 11.02
CA SER A 238 -21.93 16.15 11.02
C SER A 238 -20.59 16.81 10.69
N THR A 239 -19.48 16.07 10.81
CA THR A 239 -18.12 16.63 10.66
C THR A 239 -17.25 15.92 9.62
N GLU A 240 -17.54 14.68 9.23
CA GLU A 240 -16.74 13.92 8.24
C GLU A 240 -17.47 13.70 6.91
N SER A 241 -17.87 14.79 6.26
CA SER A 241 -18.67 14.77 5.03
C SER A 241 -18.06 14.01 3.85
N THR A 242 -16.72 14.01 3.70
CA THR A 242 -16.07 13.35 2.54
C THR A 242 -16.09 11.83 2.61
N THR A 243 -16.00 11.24 3.79
CA THR A 243 -16.07 9.77 3.97
C THR A 243 -17.51 9.29 3.72
N LEU A 244 -18.48 10.09 4.17
CA LEU A 244 -19.90 9.86 3.90
C LEU A 244 -20.19 9.97 2.39
N GLU A 245 -19.69 11.00 1.73
CA GLU A 245 -19.80 11.17 0.28
C GLU A 245 -19.26 9.96 -0.47
N ALA A 246 -18.10 9.42 -0.07
CA ALA A 246 -17.54 8.21 -0.68
C ALA A 246 -18.49 7.00 -0.58
N ALA A 247 -19.12 6.81 0.59
CA ALA A 247 -20.09 5.74 0.81
C ALA A 247 -21.35 5.94 -0.04
N ALA A 248 -21.90 7.16 0.01
CA ALA A 248 -23.09 7.54 -0.73
C ALA A 248 -22.92 7.31 -2.23
N VAL A 249 -21.80 7.79 -2.79
CA VAL A 249 -21.46 7.61 -4.21
C VAL A 249 -21.26 6.13 -4.54
N HIS A 250 -20.61 5.35 -3.67
CA HIS A 250 -20.40 3.92 -3.91
C HIS A 250 -21.73 3.17 -4.00
N TRP A 251 -22.62 3.34 -3.02
CA TRP A 251 -23.89 2.63 -2.97
C TRP A 251 -24.88 3.14 -4.03
N ALA A 252 -24.95 4.45 -4.27
CA ALA A 252 -25.79 5.03 -5.33
C ALA A 252 -25.44 4.51 -6.73
N ARG A 253 -24.15 4.29 -7.01
CA ARG A 253 -23.70 3.71 -8.29
C ARG A 253 -24.13 2.26 -8.47
N LYS A 254 -24.28 1.51 -7.38
CA LYS A 254 -24.76 0.12 -7.41
C LYS A 254 -26.27 0.06 -7.54
N ASP A 255 -27.00 0.66 -6.60
CA ASP A 255 -28.46 0.72 -6.55
C ASP A 255 -28.87 1.71 -5.45
N ILE A 256 -29.75 2.67 -5.78
CA ILE A 256 -30.29 3.63 -4.81
C ILE A 256 -30.99 2.94 -3.63
N LYS A 257 -31.51 1.71 -3.79
CA LYS A 257 -32.07 0.92 -2.68
C LYS A 257 -31.03 0.46 -1.66
N GLN A 258 -29.80 0.17 -2.10
CA GLN A 258 -28.72 -0.22 -1.19
C GLN A 258 -28.19 1.01 -0.44
N LEU A 259 -28.16 2.16 -1.11
CA LEU A 259 -27.91 3.44 -0.47
C LEU A 259 -28.96 3.74 0.61
N ASP A 260 -30.24 3.55 0.30
CA ASP A 260 -31.35 3.73 1.23
C ASP A 260 -31.16 2.87 2.50
N ALA A 261 -30.84 1.60 2.33
CA ALA A 261 -30.55 0.70 3.44
C ALA A 261 -29.35 1.16 4.30
N MET A 262 -28.32 1.72 3.67
CA MET A 262 -27.17 2.31 4.38
C MET A 262 -27.59 3.53 5.19
N ILE A 263 -28.41 4.42 4.62
CA ILE A 263 -28.90 5.63 5.29
C ILE A 263 -29.78 5.23 6.49
N GLU A 264 -30.66 4.25 6.31
CA GLU A 264 -31.52 3.77 7.39
C GLU A 264 -30.76 3.12 8.55
N ALA A 265 -29.56 2.60 8.29
CA ALA A 265 -28.68 2.04 9.32
C ALA A 265 -27.98 3.11 10.19
N LEU A 266 -28.06 4.40 9.82
CA LEU A 266 -27.43 5.49 10.57
C LEU A 266 -28.11 5.71 11.94
N PRO A 267 -27.33 6.11 12.97
CA PRO A 267 -27.77 6.06 14.37
C PRO A 267 -28.80 7.13 14.74
N ASP A 268 -28.84 8.26 14.04
CA ASP A 268 -29.73 9.39 14.33
C ASP A 268 -30.21 10.12 13.06
N ASP A 269 -31.29 10.87 13.21
CA ASP A 269 -31.94 11.58 12.10
C ASP A 269 -31.04 12.66 11.49
N LEU A 270 -30.13 13.27 12.26
CA LEU A 270 -29.22 14.28 11.73
C LEU A 270 -28.22 13.65 10.75
N SER A 271 -27.68 12.50 11.11
CA SER A 271 -26.80 11.69 10.26
C SER A 271 -27.51 11.26 8.99
N LYS A 272 -28.78 10.82 9.11
CA LYS A 272 -29.64 10.47 7.97
C LYS A 272 -29.84 11.68 7.04
N THR A 273 -30.28 12.82 7.57
CA THR A 273 -30.46 14.05 6.80
C THR A 273 -29.16 14.46 6.10
N SER A 274 -28.02 14.44 6.79
CA SER A 274 -26.73 14.80 6.19
C SER A 274 -26.35 13.86 5.04
N ALA A 275 -26.53 12.55 5.22
CA ALA A 275 -26.27 11.56 4.18
C ALA A 275 -27.18 11.77 2.96
N MET A 276 -28.48 11.98 3.20
CA MET A 276 -29.45 12.23 2.13
C MET A 276 -29.13 13.51 1.36
N SER A 277 -28.76 14.59 2.06
CA SER A 277 -28.31 15.84 1.44
C SER A 277 -27.10 15.64 0.53
N THR A 278 -26.08 14.88 0.96
CA THR A 278 -24.92 14.56 0.12
C THR A 278 -25.30 13.77 -1.13
N VAL A 279 -26.24 12.83 -1.01
CA VAL A 279 -26.74 12.06 -2.15
C VAL A 279 -27.46 12.96 -3.14
N VAL A 280 -28.38 13.81 -2.64
CA VAL A 280 -29.17 14.73 -3.47
C VAL A 280 -28.24 15.69 -4.23
N ASP A 281 -27.27 16.28 -3.54
CA ASP A 281 -26.30 17.21 -4.14
C ASP A 281 -25.62 16.63 -5.38
N TRP A 282 -25.22 15.35 -5.27
CA TRP A 282 -24.48 14.69 -6.34
C TRP A 282 -25.39 14.08 -7.41
N LEU A 283 -26.43 13.33 -7.03
CA LEU A 283 -27.25 12.57 -7.98
C LEU A 283 -28.25 13.43 -8.74
N ALA A 284 -28.77 14.50 -8.14
CA ALA A 284 -29.87 15.24 -8.75
C ALA A 284 -29.45 15.91 -10.06
N THR A 285 -28.18 16.26 -10.22
CA THR A 285 -27.63 16.77 -11.48
C THR A 285 -27.64 15.73 -12.61
N TYR A 286 -27.50 14.44 -12.29
CA TYR A 286 -27.37 13.38 -13.31
C TYR A 286 -28.63 12.55 -13.49
N LYS A 287 -29.39 12.34 -12.41
CA LYS A 287 -30.54 11.44 -12.35
C LYS A 287 -31.67 12.03 -11.49
N PRO A 288 -32.18 13.24 -11.81
CA PRO A 288 -33.16 13.94 -10.98
C PRO A 288 -34.43 13.13 -10.75
N LYS A 289 -34.89 12.37 -11.76
CA LYS A 289 -36.08 11.51 -11.62
C LYS A 289 -35.88 10.37 -10.63
N GLU A 290 -34.71 9.72 -10.62
CA GLU A 290 -34.41 8.63 -9.69
C GLU A 290 -34.35 9.16 -8.25
N VAL A 291 -33.79 10.34 -8.06
CA VAL A 291 -33.77 11.04 -6.76
C VAL A 291 -35.18 11.45 -6.33
N ALA A 292 -35.99 12.00 -7.24
CA ALA A 292 -37.39 12.36 -6.96
C ALA A 292 -38.22 11.15 -6.52
N ASP A 293 -38.12 10.03 -7.24
CA ASP A 293 -38.82 8.78 -6.91
C ASP A 293 -38.37 8.25 -5.54
N TRP A 294 -37.08 8.34 -5.22
CA TRP A 294 -36.52 7.94 -3.93
C TRP A 294 -36.98 8.85 -2.77
N LEU A 295 -36.95 10.17 -2.94
CA LEU A 295 -37.42 11.13 -1.94
C LEU A 295 -38.92 10.99 -1.68
N ASN A 296 -39.73 10.71 -2.70
CA ASN A 296 -41.16 10.42 -2.56
C ASN A 296 -41.46 9.13 -1.76
N GLY A 297 -40.49 8.22 -1.68
CA GLY A 297 -40.57 7.03 -0.84
C GLY A 297 -40.43 7.32 0.66
N HIS A 298 -39.93 8.50 1.03
CA HIS A 298 -39.68 8.88 2.42
C HIS A 298 -40.88 9.62 3.03
N ALA A 299 -41.09 9.42 4.33
CA ALA A 299 -42.10 10.16 5.06
C ALA A 299 -41.72 11.65 5.09
N ASN A 300 -42.61 12.51 4.58
CA ASN A 300 -42.42 13.94 4.66
C ASN A 300 -42.42 14.39 6.13
N SER A 301 -41.27 14.86 6.59
CA SER A 301 -41.00 15.13 8.01
C SER A 301 -40.07 16.32 8.16
N LYS A 302 -39.98 16.86 9.38
CA LYS A 302 -39.09 17.99 9.67
C LYS A 302 -37.63 17.72 9.33
N ALA A 303 -37.17 16.47 9.50
CA ALA A 303 -35.81 16.05 9.16
C ALA A 303 -35.57 15.99 7.65
N LEU A 304 -36.62 15.76 6.86
CA LEU A 304 -36.54 15.70 5.40
C LEU A 304 -36.61 17.09 4.74
N ASN A 305 -37.20 18.09 5.41
CA ASN A 305 -37.36 19.45 4.86
C ASN A 305 -36.08 20.05 4.25
N PRO A 306 -34.89 19.98 4.87
CA PRO A 306 -33.66 20.49 4.26
C PRO A 306 -33.26 19.74 2.98
N VAL A 307 -33.50 18.42 2.95
CA VAL A 307 -33.20 17.55 1.80
C VAL A 307 -34.12 17.89 0.62
N LEU A 308 -35.42 18.10 0.88
CA LEU A 308 -36.39 18.51 -0.14
C LEU A 308 -36.04 19.87 -0.74
N GLY A 309 -35.67 20.83 0.11
CA GLY A 309 -35.21 22.14 -0.32
C GLY A 309 -33.96 22.05 -1.20
N GLN A 310 -32.97 21.25 -0.79
CA GLN A 310 -31.77 21.04 -1.60
C GLN A 310 -32.09 20.39 -2.96
N PHE A 311 -33.02 19.43 -2.99
CA PHE A 311 -33.47 18.84 -4.24
C PHE A 311 -34.17 19.87 -5.13
N ALA A 312 -35.08 20.69 -4.58
CA ALA A 312 -35.73 21.78 -5.30
C ALA A 312 -34.70 22.73 -5.95
N LEU A 313 -33.68 23.14 -5.20
CA LEU A 313 -32.59 23.97 -5.72
C LEU A 313 -31.81 23.29 -6.85
N SER A 314 -31.53 21.99 -6.71
CA SER A 314 -30.74 21.25 -7.70
C SER A 314 -31.42 21.13 -9.07
N VAL A 315 -32.76 21.06 -9.11
CA VAL A 315 -33.52 20.95 -10.35
C VAL A 315 -34.00 22.30 -10.90
N ALA A 316 -33.89 23.39 -10.13
CA ALA A 316 -34.43 24.71 -10.46
C ALA A 316 -33.97 25.29 -11.81
N THR A 317 -32.74 25.00 -12.23
CA THR A 317 -32.19 25.46 -13.52
C THR A 317 -32.71 24.67 -14.72
N THR A 318 -33.26 23.47 -14.49
CA THR A 318 -33.67 22.53 -15.55
C THR A 318 -35.18 22.31 -15.60
N ASP A 319 -35.86 22.39 -14.47
CA ASP A 319 -37.28 22.12 -14.29
C ASP A 319 -37.84 22.98 -13.14
N TYR A 320 -38.16 24.23 -13.48
CA TYR A 320 -38.66 25.23 -12.54
C TYR A 320 -39.99 24.83 -11.89
N GLU A 321 -40.93 24.27 -12.65
CA GLU A 321 -42.24 23.86 -12.13
C GLU A 321 -42.11 22.73 -11.11
N SER A 322 -41.27 21.73 -11.41
CA SER A 322 -40.96 20.67 -10.45
C SER A 322 -40.25 21.24 -9.22
N ALA A 323 -39.26 22.12 -9.41
CA ALA A 323 -38.54 22.76 -8.29
C ALA A 323 -39.49 23.49 -7.32
N LEU A 324 -40.46 24.26 -7.85
CA LEU A 324 -41.47 24.91 -7.03
C LEU A 324 -42.32 23.90 -6.26
N SER A 325 -42.81 22.86 -6.92
CA SER A 325 -43.61 21.81 -6.28
C SER A 325 -42.88 21.15 -5.10
N TRP A 326 -41.58 20.88 -5.26
CA TRP A 326 -40.74 20.35 -4.17
C TRP A 326 -40.52 21.35 -3.03
N ALA A 327 -40.32 22.64 -3.35
CA ALA A 327 -40.17 23.69 -2.35
C ALA A 327 -41.46 23.93 -1.56
N GLU A 328 -42.62 23.97 -2.23
CA GLU A 328 -43.95 24.10 -1.62
C GLU A 328 -44.35 22.86 -0.82
N GLY A 329 -43.81 21.69 -1.17
CA GLY A 329 -44.04 20.44 -0.45
C GLY A 329 -43.33 20.36 0.92
N ILE A 330 -42.49 21.33 1.25
CA ILE A 330 -41.77 21.40 2.53
C ILE A 330 -42.76 21.70 3.66
N THR A 331 -42.81 20.83 4.67
CA THR A 331 -43.82 20.91 5.75
C THR A 331 -43.69 22.11 6.69
N SER A 332 -42.59 22.85 6.60
CA SER A 332 -42.32 24.03 7.41
C SER A 332 -42.55 25.28 6.57
N ASP A 333 -43.62 26.02 6.84
CA ASP A 333 -44.00 27.23 6.10
C ASP A 333 -42.81 28.19 5.88
N GLU A 334 -42.03 28.46 6.93
CA GLU A 334 -40.84 29.32 6.83
C GLU A 334 -39.77 28.78 5.85
N MET A 335 -39.53 27.47 5.84
CA MET A 335 -38.56 26.87 4.91
C MET A 335 -39.14 26.76 3.51
N SER A 336 -40.42 26.44 3.38
CA SER A 336 -41.14 26.45 2.10
C SER A 336 -41.03 27.82 1.44
N ASP A 337 -41.40 28.89 2.15
CA ASP A 337 -41.28 30.27 1.66
C ASP A 337 -39.84 30.61 1.26
N TYR A 338 -38.85 30.21 2.06
CA TYR A 338 -37.44 30.42 1.74
C TYR A 338 -37.04 29.73 0.42
N PHE A 339 -37.31 28.43 0.27
CA PHE A 339 -36.89 27.67 -0.91
C PHE A 339 -37.69 28.06 -2.16
N VAL A 340 -38.98 28.40 -2.04
CA VAL A 340 -39.79 28.92 -3.15
C VAL A 340 -39.18 30.22 -3.71
N ASN A 341 -38.81 31.14 -2.82
CA ASN A 341 -38.16 32.38 -3.23
C ASN A 341 -36.80 32.13 -3.90
N GLU A 342 -36.02 31.18 -3.37
CA GLU A 342 -34.70 30.86 -3.90
C GLU A 342 -34.75 30.15 -5.27
N VAL A 343 -35.68 29.20 -5.44
CA VAL A 343 -35.96 28.56 -6.74
C VAL A 343 -36.37 29.61 -7.79
N THR A 344 -37.27 30.52 -7.42
CA THR A 344 -37.71 31.63 -8.29
C THR A 344 -36.54 32.54 -8.67
N ARG A 345 -35.65 32.83 -7.72
CA ARG A 345 -34.44 33.64 -7.96
C ARG A 345 -33.50 32.97 -8.97
N ILE A 346 -33.26 31.67 -8.84
CA ILE A 346 -32.40 30.89 -9.75
C ILE A 346 -32.98 30.86 -11.17
N HIS A 347 -34.29 30.63 -11.29
CA HIS A 347 -34.98 30.60 -12.58
C HIS A 347 -34.84 31.94 -13.33
N ASN A 348 -35.17 33.05 -12.67
CA ASN A 348 -35.07 34.39 -13.26
C ASN A 348 -33.64 34.74 -13.72
N ALA A 349 -32.62 34.33 -12.94
CA ALA A 349 -31.23 34.54 -13.32
C ALA A 349 -30.83 33.74 -14.56
N THR A 350 -31.30 32.50 -14.67
CA THR A 350 -31.03 31.62 -15.82
C THR A 350 -31.66 32.16 -17.10
N GLU A 351 -32.89 32.70 -17.03
CA GLU A 351 -33.54 33.36 -18.16
C GLU A 351 -32.79 34.61 -18.61
N GLN A 352 -32.35 35.44 -17.66
CA GLN A 352 -31.59 36.66 -17.96
C GLN A 352 -30.24 36.37 -18.64
N GLU A 353 -29.54 35.32 -18.22
CA GLU A 353 -28.29 34.87 -18.85
C GLU A 353 -28.54 34.37 -20.29
N ALA A 354 -29.59 33.58 -20.50
CA ALA A 354 -29.97 33.11 -21.84
C ALA A 354 -30.30 34.27 -22.80
N ASP A 355 -31.06 35.26 -22.32
CA ASP A 355 -31.38 36.46 -23.08
C ASP A 355 -30.12 37.27 -23.42
N SER A 356 -29.20 37.43 -22.48
CA SER A 356 -27.96 38.19 -22.70
C SER A 356 -27.03 37.54 -23.72
N ASN A 357 -26.91 36.21 -23.72
CA ASN A 357 -26.10 35.47 -24.69
C ASN A 357 -26.72 35.51 -26.09
N SER A 358 -28.05 35.46 -26.19
CA SER A 358 -28.77 35.54 -27.47
C SER A 358 -28.64 36.90 -28.18
N ILE A 359 -28.31 37.96 -27.45
CA ILE A 359 -28.10 39.32 -27.98
C ILE A 359 -26.64 39.54 -28.44
N SER A 360 -25.71 38.67 -28.03
CA SER A 360 -24.27 38.79 -28.27
C SER A 360 -23.72 37.93 -29.42
N GLU A 361 -24.51 36.97 -29.93
CA GLU A 361 -24.27 36.25 -31.19
C GLU A 361 -24.96 36.94 -32.38
#